data_AF-A0A438F3L4-F1
#
_entry.id   AF-A0A438F3L4-F1
#
_cell.length_a   1.000
_cell.length_b   1.000
_cell.length_c   1.000
_cell.angle_alpha   90.00
_cell.angle_beta   90.00
_cell.angle_gamma   90.00
#
_symmetry.space_group_name_H-M   'P 1'
#
loop_
_entity.id
_entity.type
_entity.pdbx_description
1 polymer ?
#
loop_
_entity_poly.entity_id
_entity_poly.type
_entity_poly.pdbx_seq_one_letter_code
_entity_poly.pdbx_strand_id
1 'polypeptide(L)' 'MHAKSRAITQYTAHEYASKGTQMIFPDPTEMAIMSVWMEMEAHQFDPLASKLHDELAV' A
#
# COMPACT_ATOMS: atom_id res chain seq x y z
N MET A 1 3.95 7.31 1.53
CA MET A 1 2.73 6.78 2.16
C MET A 1 3.07 6.26 3.56
N HIS A 2 2.64 6.93 4.62
CA HIS A 2 2.99 6.50 5.98
C HIS A 2 2.42 5.10 6.31
N ALA A 3 3.16 4.28 7.05
CA ALA A 3 2.74 2.92 7.44
C ALA A 3 1.33 2.85 8.05
N LYS A 4 0.90 3.91 8.76
CA LYS A 4 -0.43 4.03 9.36
C LYS A 4 -1.56 4.11 8.33
N SER A 5 -1.36 4.78 7.18
CA SER A 5 -2.40 4.84 6.15
C SER A 5 -2.59 3.49 5.49
N ARG A 6 -1.51 2.73 5.24
CA ARG A 6 -1.59 1.38 4.65
C ARG A 6 -2.35 0.41 5.55
N ALA A 7 -2.09 0.44 6.86
CA ALA A 7 -2.82 -0.39 7.83
C ALA A 7 -4.34 -0.09 7.82
N ILE A 8 -4.72 1.19 7.75
CA ILE A 8 -6.13 1.59 7.66
C ILE A 8 -6.76 1.10 6.35
N THR A 9 -6.06 1.24 5.21
CA THR A 9 -6.55 0.75 3.92
C THR A 9 -6.75 -0.76 3.94
N GLN A 10 -5.78 -1.53 4.44
CA GLN A 10 -5.90 -2.99 4.56
C GLN A 10 -7.06 -3.39 5.47
N TYR A 11 -7.18 -2.76 6.64
CA TYR A 11 -8.31 -3.02 7.55
C TYR A 11 -9.65 -2.77 6.87
N THR A 12 -9.80 -1.61 6.22
CA THR A 12 -11.04 -1.24 5.53
C THR A 12 -11.35 -2.20 4.38
N ALA A 13 -10.33 -2.59 3.61
CA ALA A 13 -10.47 -3.52 2.49
C ALA A 13 -10.93 -4.91 2.94
N HIS A 14 -10.47 -5.38 4.10
CA HIS A 14 -10.88 -6.67 4.66
C HIS A 14 -12.25 -6.60 5.35
N GLU A 15 -12.49 -5.61 6.20
CA GLU A 15 -13.74 -5.46 6.96
C GLU A 15 -14.95 -5.20 6.03
N TYR A 16 -14.72 -4.46 4.94
CA TYR A 16 -15.77 -4.07 4.00
C TYR A 16 -15.60 -4.70 2.61
N ALA A 17 -14.98 -5.88 2.54
CA ALA A 17 -14.67 -6.57 1.28
C ALA A 17 -15.88 -6.81 0.35
N SER A 18 -17.11 -6.79 0.89
CA SER A 18 -18.38 -6.96 0.15
C SER A 18 -19.06 -5.64 -0.23
N LYS A 19 -18.49 -4.48 0.15
CA LYS A 19 -19.08 -3.16 -0.10
C LYS A 19 -18.22 -2.38 -1.08
N GLY A 20 -18.79 -2.05 -2.24
CA GLY A 20 -18.12 -1.23 -3.26
C GLY A 20 -17.04 -1.98 -4.03
N THR A 21 -15.96 -1.29 -4.40
CA THR A 21 -14.85 -1.88 -5.16
C THR A 21 -13.99 -2.76 -4.27
N GLN A 22 -13.79 -4.01 -4.69
CA GLN A 22 -12.96 -4.97 -3.96
C GLN A 22 -11.46 -4.61 -4.13
N MET A 23 -10.78 -4.39 -3.01
CA MET A 23 -9.35 -4.04 -2.96
C MET A 23 -8.46 -5.21 -2.51
N ILE A 24 -9.06 -6.38 -2.30
CA ILE A 24 -8.37 -7.63 -1.97
C ILE A 24 -8.53 -8.60 -3.14
N PHE A 25 -7.47 -9.32 -3.48
CA PHE A 25 -7.58 -10.43 -4.41
C PHE A 25 -8.14 -11.66 -3.67
N PRO A 26 -9.14 -12.36 -4.23
CA PRO A 26 -9.60 -13.62 -3.68
C PRO A 26 -8.54 -14.72 -3.79
N ASP A 27 -7.68 -14.64 -4.81
CA ASP A 27 -6.58 -15.59 -5.00
C ASP A 27 -5.43 -15.28 -4.02
N PRO A 28 -5.00 -16.28 -3.21
CA PRO A 28 -3.90 -16.08 -2.25
C PRO A 28 -2.56 -15.74 -2.90
N THR A 29 -2.31 -16.21 -4.12
CA THR A 29 -1.04 -15.95 -4.82
C THR A 29 -0.98 -14.50 -5.28
N GLU A 30 -2.07 -13.98 -5.85
CA GLU A 30 -2.21 -12.56 -6.20
C GLU A 30 -2.11 -11.66 -4.96
N MET A 31 -2.72 -12.05 -3.84
CA MET A 31 -2.58 -11.33 -2.56
C MET A 31 -1.15 -11.32 -2.03
N ALA A 32 -0.42 -12.43 -2.16
CA ALA A 32 0.97 -12.51 -1.75
C ALA A 32 1.84 -11.58 -2.61
N ILE A 33 1.63 -11.57 -3.93
CA ILE A 33 2.32 -10.65 -4.85
C ILE A 33 2.03 -9.20 -4.47
N MET A 34 0.76 -8.82 -4.27
CA MET A 34 0.38 -7.48 -3.82
C MET A 34 1.08 -7.08 -2.51
N SER A 35 1.19 -8.01 -1.56
CA SER A 35 1.86 -7.78 -0.28
C SER A 35 3.35 -7.50 -0.43
N VAL A 36 4.04 -8.23 -1.31
CA VAL A 36 5.45 -7.99 -1.65
C VAL A 36 5.64 -6.61 -2.30
N TRP A 37 4.75 -6.23 -3.21
CA TRP A 37 4.81 -4.90 -3.83
C TRP A 37 4.56 -3.77 -2.83
N MET A 38 3.63 -3.94 -1.88
CA MET A 38 3.42 -2.98 -0.79
C MET A 38 4.65 -2.84 0.11
N GLU A 39 5.37 -3.94 0.38
CA GLU A 39 6.61 -3.90 1.16
C GLU A 39 7.74 -3.21 0.39
N MET A 40 7.88 -3.51 -0.91
CA MET A 40 8.88 -2.90 -1.77
C MET A 40 8.62 -1.39 -1.94
N GLU A 41 7.35 -0.98 -2.14
CA GLU A 41 6.96 0.43 -2.13
C GLU A 41 7.42 1.11 -0.84
N ALA A 42 7.13 0.49 0.32
CA ALA A 42 7.43 1.07 1.63
C ALA A 42 8.93 1.26 1.91
N HIS A 43 9.77 0.31 1.50
CA HIS A 43 11.18 0.30 1.88
C HIS A 43 12.11 0.84 0.78
N GLN A 44 11.76 0.63 -0.49
CA GLN A 44 12.63 0.98 -1.60
C GLN A 44 12.18 2.26 -2.30
N PHE A 45 10.88 2.52 -2.39
CA PHE A 45 10.38 3.69 -3.12
C PHE A 45 10.06 4.87 -2.21
N ASP A 46 9.28 4.67 -1.15
CA ASP A 46 8.78 5.76 -0.30
C ASP A 46 9.90 6.64 0.28
N PRO A 47 11.03 6.08 0.78
CA PRO A 47 12.13 6.90 1.31
C PRO A 47 12.83 7.73 0.22
N LEU A 48 13.07 7.13 -0.96
CA LEU A 48 13.72 7.82 -2.07
C LEU A 48 12.82 8.92 -2.64
N ALA A 49 11.53 8.62 -2.83
CA ALA A 49 10.55 9.56 -3.34
C ALA A 49 10.34 10.73 -2.37
N SER A 50 10.25 10.47 -1.06
CA SER A 50 10.10 11.52 -0.05
C SER A 50 11.33 12.43 -0.01
N LYS A 51 12.54 11.86 -0.09
CA LYS A 51 13.77 12.65 -0.13
C LYS A 51 13.85 13.53 -1.38
N LEU A 52 13.54 12.96 -2.55
CA LEU A 52 13.52 13.72 -3.81
C LEU A 52 12.45 14.83 -3.77
N HIS A 53 11.28 14.54 -3.22
CA HIS A 53 10.24 15.55 -3.03
C HIS A 53 10.77 16.72 -2.18
N ASP A 54 11.42 16.44 -1.06
CA ASP A 54 11.98 17.48 -0.19
C ASP A 54 13.10 18.29 -0.86
N GLU A 55 13.86 17.67 -1.78
CA GLU A 55 14.89 18.36 -2.58
C GLU A 55 14.28 19.26 -3.67
N LEU A 56 13.11 18.91 -4.20
CA LEU A 56 12.43 19.64 -5.28
C LEU A 56 11.40 20.66 -4.77
N ALA A 57 10.85 20.46 -3.58
CA ALA A 57 9.93 21.37 -2.93
C ALA A 57 10.71 22.53 -2.31
N VAL A 58 10.96 23.57 -3.11
CA VAL A 58 11.52 24.87 -2.69
C VAL A 58 10.62 25.55 -1.67
#